data_AF-A0A378KXE4-F1
#
_entry.id   AF-A0A378KXE4-F1
#
_cell.length_a   1.000
_cell.length_b   1.000
_cell.length_c   1.000
_cell.angle_alpha   90.00
_cell.angle_beta   90.00
_cell.angle_gamma   90.00
#
_symmetry.space_group_name_H-M   'P 1'
#
loop_
_entity.id
_entity.type
_entity.pdbx_description
1 polymer ?
#
loop_
_entity_poly.entity_id
_entity_poly.type
_entity_poly.pdbx_seq_one_letter_code
_entity_poly.pdbx_strand_id
1 'polypeptide(L)'
;MKYVIHFLLYTLITGILYSLASNHPIYEPFVINELVIDNYIPMIPQSVYIYMSYFFLLPVLIFVARSKPGFTTVFYIALACGVINVLIYTFVPTRLFERIWAPENSFLAYLQSKDTILCAFPSGHVALPLSIALGAFMIACQKRLPEVTSFWRKVSVFYFIWFCLLASSTLLTKQHFVLDVVSGVLLATIVVLTGMYYLYAKNQKKSLNVRSLWALVSEFSLIALAMTLIIRYWHPVTITLGIVFIASRQHALLALYHDAVHYLISSNKRLNDFIINCFAGVPFFMPVHGYRSLHFSHHQHLGTVNDPEKRYLYRNQPWNYQALNSGLLLKQLLGDLLLWNSLRMLWLFIKDRISHNNDIKLPVTSYYNELYFQFMFLFVMIGISYQYWPSAVIQVLFLWFLPYLTVTQLLQKIRSFAEHAPMNSDADSGSCSWSPGWLGSFFIWPYNINYHKEHHRISNISWDELPKRFSNVEQRPGKSLIQHIWSVNK
;
A
#
# COMPACT_ATOMS: atom_id res chain seq x y z
N MET A 1 6.74 -14.83 29.87
CA MET A 1 7.94 -14.04 29.51
C MET A 1 7.79 -13.32 28.17
N LYS A 2 7.50 -14.02 27.05
CA LYS A 2 7.37 -13.42 25.69
C LYS A 2 6.56 -12.12 25.60
N TYR A 3 5.34 -12.08 26.14
CA TYR A 3 4.49 -10.89 26.04
C TYR A 3 4.98 -9.69 26.85
N VAL A 4 5.72 -9.93 27.95
CA VAL A 4 6.35 -8.87 28.73
C VAL A 4 7.48 -8.26 27.91
N ILE A 5 8.31 -9.08 27.25
CA ILE A 5 9.36 -8.60 26.34
C ILE A 5 8.76 -7.77 25.20
N HIS A 6 7.69 -8.26 24.57
CA HIS A 6 7.02 -7.51 23.50
C HIS A 6 6.42 -6.20 23.98
N PHE A 7 5.86 -6.15 25.19
CA PHE A 7 5.39 -4.93 25.80
C PHE A 7 6.53 -3.94 26.05
N LEU A 8 7.66 -4.38 26.60
CA LEU A 8 8.83 -3.53 26.84
C LEU A 8 9.40 -2.96 25.53
N LEU A 9 9.52 -3.80 24.49
CA LEU A 9 9.94 -3.37 23.16
C LEU A 9 8.94 -2.38 22.56
N TYR A 10 7.65 -2.65 22.68
CA TYR A 10 6.60 -1.73 22.24
C TYR A 10 6.74 -0.38 22.94
N THR A 11 6.80 -0.36 24.29
CA THR A 11 6.91 0.87 25.08
C THR A 11 8.17 1.66 24.73
N LEU A 12 9.30 0.97 24.50
CA LEU A 12 10.53 1.61 24.05
C LEU A 12 10.38 2.25 22.67
N ILE A 13 9.87 1.51 21.68
CA ILE A 13 9.73 1.98 20.30
C ILE A 13 8.71 3.12 20.23
N THR A 14 7.52 2.94 20.80
CA THR A 14 6.50 3.99 20.80
C THR A 14 6.93 5.19 21.64
N GLY A 15 7.67 4.98 22.72
CA GLY A 15 8.23 6.07 23.53
C GLY A 15 9.25 6.91 22.75
N ILE A 16 10.16 6.27 22.01
CA ILE A 16 11.13 6.96 21.14
C ILE A 16 10.39 7.74 20.04
N LEU A 17 9.48 7.08 19.32
CA LEU A 17 8.73 7.73 18.22
C LEU A 17 7.85 8.88 18.74
N TYR A 18 7.20 8.71 19.89
CA TYR A 18 6.38 9.76 20.50
C TYR A 18 7.25 10.93 20.93
N SER A 19 8.39 10.67 21.59
CA SER A 19 9.34 11.70 21.98
C SER A 19 9.90 12.47 20.79
N LEU A 20 10.14 11.81 19.65
CA LEU A 20 10.54 12.48 18.42
C LEU A 20 9.41 13.37 17.88
N ALA A 21 8.19 12.83 17.78
CA ALA A 21 7.04 13.60 17.29
C ALA A 21 6.68 14.78 18.20
N SER A 22 6.85 14.65 19.53
CA SER A 22 6.49 15.68 20.51
C SER A 22 7.56 16.76 20.69
N ASN A 23 8.82 16.51 20.36
CA ASN A 23 9.91 17.48 20.54
C ASN A 23 10.50 17.99 19.22
N HIS A 24 10.45 17.18 18.16
CA HIS A 24 11.08 17.44 16.87
C HIS A 24 10.13 17.06 15.72
N PRO A 25 8.99 17.75 15.55
CA PRO A 25 8.08 17.48 14.44
C PRO A 25 8.78 17.71 13.10
N ILE A 26 8.49 16.86 12.11
CA ILE A 26 9.17 16.85 10.80
C ILE A 26 8.89 18.15 10.00
N TYR A 27 7.75 18.78 10.27
CA TYR A 27 7.31 20.05 9.71
C TYR A 27 6.34 20.75 10.69
N GLU A 28 5.89 21.96 10.35
CA GLU A 28 4.99 22.74 11.20
C GLU A 28 3.69 21.95 11.52
N PRO A 29 3.38 21.71 12.81
CA PRO A 29 2.22 20.91 13.18
C PRO A 29 0.90 21.55 12.79
N PHE A 30 -0.01 20.74 12.24
CA PHE A 30 -1.38 21.15 11.95
C PHE A 30 -2.12 21.52 13.24
N VAL A 31 -2.82 22.64 13.21
CA VAL A 31 -3.55 23.15 14.36
C VAL A 31 -4.94 22.54 14.43
N ILE A 32 -5.23 21.87 15.53
CA ILE A 32 -6.56 21.39 15.86
C ILE A 32 -7.28 22.47 16.66
N ASN A 33 -8.37 22.97 16.10
CA ASN A 33 -9.22 23.98 16.74
C ASN A 33 -10.28 23.32 17.61
N GLU A 34 -10.68 24.03 18.66
CA GLU A 34 -11.81 23.64 19.50
C GLU A 34 -13.13 23.67 18.71
N LEU A 35 -14.05 22.79 19.07
CA LEU A 35 -15.43 22.83 18.61
C LEU A 35 -16.29 23.61 19.60
N VAL A 36 -17.45 24.08 19.15
CA VAL A 36 -18.42 24.78 20.02
C VAL A 36 -18.77 23.98 21.28
N ILE A 37 -18.79 22.64 21.18
CA ILE A 37 -19.07 21.76 22.32
C ILE A 37 -17.96 21.78 23.38
N ASP A 38 -16.70 22.00 23.01
CA ASP A 38 -15.56 22.01 23.94
C ASP A 38 -15.67 23.14 24.97
N ASN A 39 -16.34 24.24 24.61
CA ASN A 39 -16.62 25.39 25.48
C ASN A 39 -17.59 25.08 26.62
N TYR A 40 -18.44 24.07 26.46
CA TYR A 40 -19.40 23.66 27.49
C TYR A 40 -18.83 22.61 28.45
N ILE A 41 -17.64 22.08 28.17
CA ILE A 41 -17.01 21.06 29.03
C ILE A 41 -16.21 21.79 30.12
N PRO A 42 -16.53 21.64 31.41
CA PRO A 42 -15.77 22.28 32.47
C PRO A 42 -14.42 21.59 32.68
N MET A 43 -13.45 22.33 33.22
CA MET A 43 -12.22 21.72 33.72
C MET A 43 -12.47 21.11 35.12
N ILE A 44 -12.09 19.85 35.31
CA ILE A 44 -12.12 19.18 36.62
C ILE A 44 -10.71 18.64 36.90
N PRO A 45 -9.86 19.35 37.64
CA PRO A 45 -8.46 18.96 37.86
C PRO A 45 -8.27 17.55 38.44
N GLN A 46 -9.19 17.09 39.28
CA GLN A 46 -9.15 15.77 39.92
C GLN A 46 -9.30 14.62 38.90
N SER A 47 -9.84 14.88 37.71
CA SER A 47 -9.92 13.86 36.66
C SER A 47 -8.53 13.38 36.20
N VAL A 48 -7.46 14.14 36.47
CA VAL A 48 -6.07 13.74 36.17
C VAL A 48 -5.67 12.36 36.72
N TYR A 49 -6.25 11.91 37.83
CA TYR A 49 -5.98 10.56 38.37
C TYR A 49 -6.53 9.46 37.46
N ILE A 50 -7.68 9.71 36.84
CA ILE A 50 -8.24 8.83 35.81
C ILE A 50 -7.38 8.92 34.56
N TYR A 51 -6.97 10.11 34.12
CA TYR A 51 -6.05 10.28 32.99
C TYR A 51 -4.78 9.44 33.14
N MET A 52 -4.11 9.53 34.30
CA MET A 52 -2.89 8.78 34.60
C MET A 52 -3.07 7.27 34.63
N SER A 53 -4.30 6.78 34.77
CA SER A 53 -4.56 5.33 34.76
C SER A 53 -4.24 4.67 33.40
N TYR A 54 -4.06 5.48 32.35
CA TYR A 54 -3.64 5.04 31.01
C TYR A 54 -2.38 4.16 31.02
N PHE A 55 -1.39 4.46 31.86
CA PHE A 55 -0.14 3.71 31.94
C PHE A 55 -0.33 2.24 32.39
N PHE A 56 -1.47 1.93 33.03
CA PHE A 56 -1.78 0.59 33.53
C PHE A 56 -2.56 -0.28 32.53
N LEU A 57 -3.05 0.28 31.41
CA LEU A 57 -3.92 -0.45 30.48
C LEU A 57 -3.31 -1.76 29.96
N LEU A 58 -2.10 -1.70 29.41
CA LEU A 58 -1.40 -2.89 28.88
C LEU A 58 -0.85 -3.81 29.98
N PRO A 59 -0.21 -3.30 31.06
CA PRO A 59 0.19 -4.14 32.19
C PRO A 59 -0.96 -4.95 32.78
N VAL A 60 -2.13 -4.34 33.01
CA VAL A 60 -3.32 -5.03 33.53
C VAL A 60 -3.81 -6.08 32.53
N LEU A 61 -3.84 -5.79 31.24
CA LEU A 61 -4.25 -6.74 30.21
C LEU A 61 -3.34 -7.98 30.21
N ILE A 62 -2.02 -7.77 30.26
CA ILE A 62 -1.03 -8.85 30.31
C ILE A 62 -1.21 -9.66 31.59
N PHE A 63 -1.34 -8.99 32.74
CA PHE A 63 -1.46 -9.67 34.02
C PHE A 63 -2.70 -10.57 34.07
N VAL A 64 -3.86 -10.04 33.67
CA VAL A 64 -5.17 -10.72 33.79
C VAL A 64 -5.38 -11.77 32.69
N ALA A 65 -4.94 -11.51 31.46
CA ALA A 65 -5.38 -12.29 30.30
C ALA A 65 -4.29 -13.11 29.59
N ARG A 66 -2.99 -12.98 29.93
CA ARG A 66 -1.88 -13.64 29.17
C ARG A 66 -2.00 -15.15 28.95
N SER A 67 -2.67 -15.86 29.86
CA SER A 67 -2.87 -17.31 29.79
C SER A 67 -4.16 -17.73 29.09
N LYS A 68 -5.01 -16.78 28.69
CA LYS A 68 -6.34 -17.05 28.16
C LYS A 68 -6.32 -17.20 26.63
N PRO A 69 -7.04 -18.20 26.07
CA PRO A 69 -7.15 -18.35 24.62
C PRO A 69 -7.73 -17.08 23.97
N GLY A 70 -7.07 -16.55 22.95
CA GLY A 70 -7.45 -15.30 22.27
C GLY A 70 -6.65 -14.07 22.72
N PHE A 71 -5.85 -14.17 23.79
CA PHE A 71 -5.04 -13.07 24.30
C PHE A 71 -4.09 -12.50 23.25
N THR A 72 -3.38 -13.37 22.53
CA THR A 72 -2.43 -12.97 21.49
C THR A 72 -3.05 -12.00 20.50
N THR A 73 -4.29 -12.27 20.09
CA THR A 73 -5.02 -11.43 19.15
C THR A 73 -5.33 -10.05 19.72
N VAL A 74 -5.95 -10.00 20.91
CA VAL A 74 -6.30 -8.72 21.55
C VAL A 74 -5.06 -7.89 21.84
N PHE A 75 -4.00 -8.54 22.33
CA PHE A 75 -2.73 -7.91 22.64
C PHE A 75 -2.10 -7.27 21.39
N TYR A 76 -1.98 -7.99 20.28
CA TYR A 76 -1.38 -7.42 19.06
C TYR A 76 -2.26 -6.39 18.37
N ILE A 77 -3.59 -6.46 18.49
CA ILE A 77 -4.49 -5.38 18.03
C ILE A 77 -4.21 -4.10 18.83
N ALA A 78 -4.07 -4.21 20.15
CA ALA A 78 -3.77 -3.06 21.01
C ALA A 78 -2.39 -2.47 20.69
N LEU A 79 -1.36 -3.31 20.51
CA LEU A 79 -0.03 -2.85 20.10
C LEU A 79 -0.08 -2.16 18.73
N ALA A 80 -0.78 -2.75 17.75
CA ALA A 80 -0.93 -2.17 16.42
C ALA A 80 -1.64 -0.80 16.50
N CYS A 81 -2.67 -0.67 17.33
CA CYS A 81 -3.37 0.60 17.54
C CYS A 81 -2.41 1.68 18.04
N GLY A 82 -1.60 1.39 19.08
CA GLY A 82 -0.63 2.34 19.60
C GLY A 82 0.51 2.67 18.62
N VAL A 83 1.00 1.68 17.88
CA VAL A 83 2.02 1.91 16.82
C VAL A 83 1.45 2.79 15.71
N ILE A 84 0.25 2.50 15.21
CA ILE A 84 -0.39 3.32 14.17
C ILE A 84 -0.62 4.74 14.69
N ASN A 85 -1.04 4.90 15.94
CA ASN A 85 -1.25 6.21 16.55
C ASN A 85 0.04 7.04 16.59
N VAL A 86 1.17 6.48 17.04
CA VAL A 86 2.44 7.22 17.06
C VAL A 86 3.02 7.47 15.66
N LEU A 87 2.78 6.56 14.70
CA LEU A 87 3.15 6.80 13.31
C LEU A 87 2.36 7.97 12.71
N ILE A 88 1.06 8.09 13.03
CA ILE A 88 0.27 9.26 12.62
C ILE A 88 0.89 10.54 13.18
N TYR A 89 1.25 10.58 14.47
CA TYR A 89 1.92 11.76 15.04
C TYR A 89 3.24 12.09 14.36
N THR A 90 3.98 11.07 13.93
CA THR A 90 5.29 11.24 13.27
C THR A 90 5.13 11.81 11.85
N PHE A 91 4.19 11.28 11.07
CA PHE A 91 4.01 11.67 9.66
C PHE A 91 3.02 12.82 9.45
N VAL A 92 2.12 13.04 10.40
CA VAL A 92 1.11 14.10 10.44
C VAL A 92 1.17 14.78 11.81
N PRO A 93 2.20 15.60 12.07
CA PRO A 93 2.33 16.31 13.34
C PRO A 93 1.12 17.23 13.55
N THR A 94 0.51 17.14 14.73
CA THR A 94 -0.66 17.94 15.11
C THR A 94 -0.43 18.58 16.47
N ARG A 95 -1.04 19.75 16.68
CA ARG A 95 -1.04 20.48 17.95
C ARG A 95 -2.42 21.02 18.28
N LEU A 96 -2.72 21.15 19.57
CA LEU A 96 -3.88 21.94 20.00
C LEU A 96 -3.67 23.42 19.67
N PHE A 97 -4.75 24.12 19.32
CA PHE A 97 -4.75 25.58 19.12
C PHE A 97 -4.26 26.29 20.38
N GLU A 98 -4.90 26.01 21.52
CA GLU A 98 -4.58 26.54 22.83
C GLU A 98 -5.00 25.53 23.90
N ARG A 99 -4.31 25.54 25.05
CA ARG A 99 -4.67 24.72 26.22
C ARG A 99 -5.00 25.62 27.39
N ILE A 100 -6.17 25.40 27.98
CA ILE A 100 -6.55 26.03 29.25
C ILE A 100 -5.70 25.40 30.36
N TRP A 101 -4.94 26.23 31.07
CA TRP A 101 -4.08 25.80 32.16
C TRP A 101 -4.86 25.57 33.45
N ALA A 102 -4.49 24.52 34.17
CA ALA A 102 -5.03 24.23 35.49
C ALA A 102 -4.39 25.14 36.57
N PRO A 103 -5.01 25.26 37.77
CA PRO A 103 -4.45 26.07 38.85
C PRO A 103 -3.02 25.63 39.23
N GLU A 104 -2.11 26.58 39.43
CA GLU A 104 -0.64 26.37 39.55
C GLU A 104 -0.22 25.35 40.62
N ASN A 105 -1.03 25.15 41.66
CA ASN A 105 -0.75 24.21 42.75
C ASN A 105 -1.46 22.85 42.61
N SER A 106 -2.05 22.57 41.44
CA SER A 106 -2.74 21.30 41.18
C SER A 106 -1.82 20.27 40.54
N PHE A 107 -2.06 18.98 40.81
CA PHE A 107 -1.34 17.89 40.14
C PHE A 107 -1.58 17.91 38.61
N LEU A 108 -2.74 18.42 38.16
CA LEU A 108 -3.01 18.63 36.74
C LEU A 108 -2.07 19.68 36.13
N ALA A 109 -1.79 20.79 36.81
CA ALA A 109 -0.84 21.80 36.31
C ALA A 109 0.57 21.23 36.20
N TYR A 110 1.01 20.44 37.18
CA TYR A 110 2.27 19.70 37.10
C TYR A 110 2.32 18.79 35.87
N LEU A 111 1.26 18.00 35.64
CA LEU A 111 1.18 17.12 34.48
C LEU A 111 1.16 17.92 33.16
N GLN A 112 0.37 18.98 33.06
CA GLN A 112 0.30 19.85 31.87
C GLN A 112 1.66 20.52 31.57
N SER A 113 2.51 20.76 32.57
CA SER A 113 3.87 21.29 32.36
C SER A 113 4.83 20.29 31.72
N LYS A 114 4.52 18.99 31.79
CA LYS A 114 5.32 17.89 31.24
C LYS A 114 4.73 17.33 29.96
N ASP A 115 3.40 17.40 29.82
CA ASP A 115 2.68 16.89 28.66
C ASP A 115 2.54 17.95 27.58
N THR A 116 3.04 17.67 26.38
CA THR A 116 3.06 18.65 25.28
C THR A 116 1.65 18.90 24.74
N ILE A 117 1.44 20.05 24.09
CA ILE A 117 0.24 20.30 23.27
C ILE A 117 0.31 19.61 21.89
N LEU A 118 1.44 18.99 21.59
CA LEU A 118 1.72 18.23 20.37
C LEU A 118 1.18 16.80 20.48
N CYS A 119 1.09 16.11 19.34
CA CYS A 119 0.54 14.75 19.25
C CYS A 119 -0.94 14.66 19.68
N ALA A 120 -1.72 15.71 19.36
CA ALA A 120 -3.11 15.81 19.80
C ALA A 120 -4.05 14.84 19.08
N PHE A 121 -3.87 14.66 17.77
CA PHE A 121 -4.83 13.96 16.90
C PHE A 121 -4.20 12.74 16.20
N PRO A 122 -4.87 11.56 16.23
CA PRO A 122 -6.03 11.20 17.05
C PRO A 122 -5.64 10.85 18.49
N SER A 123 -6.56 10.93 19.46
CA SER A 123 -6.22 10.70 20.88
C SER A 123 -5.84 9.24 21.20
N GLY A 124 -4.59 8.99 21.61
CA GLY A 124 -4.11 7.67 22.04
C GLY A 124 -4.74 7.18 23.35
N HIS A 125 -5.02 8.11 24.28
CA HIS A 125 -5.72 7.85 25.55
C HIS A 125 -7.13 7.28 25.33
N VAL A 126 -7.71 7.54 24.17
CA VAL A 126 -9.01 7.04 23.75
C VAL A 126 -8.88 5.79 22.89
N ALA A 127 -7.99 5.81 21.90
CA ALA A 127 -7.86 4.74 20.92
C ALA A 127 -7.42 3.41 21.55
N LEU A 128 -6.42 3.44 22.43
CA LEU A 128 -5.86 2.23 23.03
C LEU A 128 -6.87 1.45 23.89
N PRO A 129 -7.51 2.03 24.94
CA PRO A 129 -8.44 1.27 25.78
C PRO A 129 -9.65 0.77 24.99
N LEU A 130 -10.15 1.55 24.02
CA LEU A 130 -11.25 1.10 23.17
C LEU A 130 -10.84 -0.05 22.25
N SER A 131 -9.63 -0.03 21.69
CA SER A 131 -9.12 -1.14 20.87
C SER A 131 -9.04 -2.46 21.66
N ILE A 132 -8.69 -2.39 22.96
CA ILE A 132 -8.69 -3.54 23.86
C ILE A 132 -10.13 -4.01 24.12
N ALA A 133 -11.04 -3.08 24.42
CA ALA A 133 -12.45 -3.38 24.69
C ALA A 133 -13.14 -4.08 23.50
N LEU A 134 -12.97 -3.53 22.29
CA LEU A 134 -13.52 -4.08 21.05
C LEU A 134 -12.80 -5.36 20.62
N GLY A 135 -11.48 -5.44 20.79
CA GLY A 135 -10.72 -6.68 20.55
C GLY A 135 -11.17 -7.82 21.45
N ALA A 136 -11.41 -7.55 22.74
CA ALA A 136 -11.98 -8.49 23.69
C ALA A 136 -13.41 -8.91 23.30
N PHE A 137 -14.26 -7.95 22.91
CA PHE A 137 -15.61 -8.21 22.42
C PHE A 137 -15.60 -9.15 21.21
N MET A 138 -14.73 -8.87 20.24
CA MET A 138 -14.54 -9.70 19.06
C MET A 138 -14.22 -11.15 19.44
N ILE A 139 -13.29 -11.38 20.39
CA ILE A 139 -12.97 -12.74 20.85
C ILE A 139 -14.16 -13.39 21.54
N ALA A 140 -14.93 -12.64 22.33
CA ALA A 140 -16.14 -13.15 22.98
C ALA A 140 -17.23 -13.57 21.99
N CYS A 141 -17.32 -12.92 20.82
CA CYS A 141 -18.29 -13.23 19.77
C CYS A 141 -17.88 -14.44 18.89
N GLN A 142 -16.67 -14.99 19.05
CA GLN A 142 -16.26 -16.19 18.33
C GLN A 142 -16.84 -17.46 18.98
N LYS A 143 -17.11 -18.50 18.17
CA LYS A 143 -17.46 -19.84 18.69
C LYS A 143 -16.29 -20.41 19.48
N ARG A 144 -16.36 -20.36 20.81
CA ARG A 144 -15.37 -20.86 21.77
C ARG A 144 -16.06 -21.50 22.96
N LEU A 145 -15.27 -22.13 23.85
CA LEU A 145 -15.77 -22.66 25.12
C LEU A 145 -16.48 -21.55 25.93
N PRO A 146 -17.63 -21.83 26.58
CA PRO A 146 -18.41 -20.82 27.29
C PRO A 146 -17.62 -20.01 28.33
N GLU A 147 -16.68 -20.66 29.02
CA GLU A 147 -15.80 -20.01 30.00
C GLU A 147 -14.90 -18.94 29.37
N VAL A 148 -14.38 -19.21 28.18
CA VAL A 148 -13.51 -18.28 27.42
C VAL A 148 -14.36 -17.10 26.94
N THR A 149 -15.55 -17.37 26.42
CA THR A 149 -16.49 -16.32 25.98
C THR A 149 -16.91 -15.42 27.13
N SER A 150 -17.28 -15.99 28.29
CA SER A 150 -17.66 -15.26 29.49
C SER A 150 -16.52 -14.38 30.01
N PHE A 151 -15.29 -14.92 30.07
CA PHE A 151 -14.10 -14.16 30.45
C PHE A 151 -13.88 -12.94 29.55
N TRP A 152 -13.85 -13.12 28.23
CA TRP A 152 -13.58 -12.03 27.30
C TRP A 152 -14.71 -10.99 27.26
N ARG A 153 -15.96 -11.40 27.53
CA ARG A 153 -17.08 -10.45 27.69
C ARG A 153 -16.87 -9.55 28.91
N LYS A 154 -16.44 -10.11 30.06
CA LYS A 154 -16.12 -9.33 31.27
C LYS A 154 -14.96 -8.36 31.03
N VAL A 155 -13.88 -8.84 30.38
CA VAL A 155 -12.75 -7.98 30.01
C VAL A 155 -13.19 -6.86 29.08
N SER A 156 -14.02 -7.16 28.08
CA SER A 156 -14.54 -6.15 27.15
C SER A 156 -15.33 -5.06 27.87
N VAL A 157 -16.29 -5.43 28.73
CA VAL A 157 -17.08 -4.47 29.51
C VAL A 157 -16.19 -3.63 30.42
N PHE A 158 -15.24 -4.26 31.10
CA PHE A 158 -14.29 -3.55 31.99
C PHE A 158 -13.47 -2.50 31.24
N TYR A 159 -12.85 -2.87 30.10
CA TYR A 159 -12.07 -1.92 29.30
C TYR A 159 -12.95 -0.88 28.60
N PHE A 160 -14.21 -1.19 28.29
CA PHE A 160 -15.15 -0.21 27.73
C PHE A 160 -15.50 0.88 28.76
N ILE A 161 -15.79 0.49 30.01
CA ILE A 161 -15.99 1.45 31.10
C ILE A 161 -14.73 2.29 31.30
N TRP A 162 -13.55 1.66 31.31
CA TRP A 162 -12.27 2.36 31.44
C TRP A 162 -12.03 3.34 30.29
N PHE A 163 -12.35 2.96 29.04
CA PHE A 163 -12.34 3.86 27.88
C PHE A 163 -13.24 5.08 28.11
N CYS A 164 -14.50 4.89 28.54
CA CYS A 164 -15.41 6.03 28.77
C CYS A 164 -14.84 6.98 29.83
N LEU A 165 -14.31 6.44 30.92
CA LEU A 165 -13.69 7.23 31.99
C LEU A 165 -12.45 8.01 31.49
N LEU A 166 -11.57 7.36 30.73
CA LEU A 166 -10.39 8.01 30.14
C LEU A 166 -10.78 9.09 29.12
N ALA A 167 -11.74 8.81 28.23
CA ALA A 167 -12.22 9.76 27.23
C ALA A 167 -12.89 10.99 27.87
N SER A 168 -13.68 10.79 28.93
CA SER A 168 -14.21 11.91 29.71
C SER A 168 -13.08 12.66 30.40
N SER A 169 -12.14 11.94 31.01
CA SER A 169 -11.00 12.54 31.71
C SER A 169 -10.17 13.42 30.78
N THR A 170 -9.88 12.99 29.55
CA THR A 170 -9.08 13.78 28.60
C THR A 170 -9.69 15.14 28.28
N LEU A 171 -11.03 15.20 28.21
CA LEU A 171 -11.79 16.43 27.97
C LEU A 171 -11.83 17.30 29.24
N LEU A 172 -12.09 16.69 30.40
CA LEU A 172 -12.17 17.37 31.69
C LEU A 172 -10.81 17.90 32.17
N THR A 173 -9.70 17.31 31.76
CA THR A 173 -8.34 17.84 31.98
C THR A 173 -7.91 18.86 30.93
N LYS A 174 -8.74 19.15 29.93
CA LYS A 174 -8.43 20.00 28.77
C LYS A 174 -7.16 19.56 28.04
N GLN A 175 -6.92 18.25 28.00
CA GLN A 175 -5.78 17.64 27.31
C GLN A 175 -6.10 17.31 25.84
N HIS A 176 -7.38 17.21 25.50
CA HIS A 176 -7.86 16.96 24.15
C HIS A 176 -9.15 17.73 23.89
N PHE A 177 -9.43 18.02 22.62
CA PHE A 177 -10.75 18.45 22.17
C PHE A 177 -11.63 17.26 21.79
N VAL A 178 -12.94 17.47 21.70
CA VAL A 178 -13.90 16.44 21.29
C VAL A 178 -13.54 15.84 19.94
N LEU A 179 -13.00 16.63 19.00
CA LEU A 179 -12.57 16.13 17.70
C LEU A 179 -11.47 15.05 17.81
N ASP A 180 -10.50 15.23 18.72
CA ASP A 180 -9.41 14.29 18.95
C ASP A 180 -9.90 12.99 19.61
N VAL A 181 -10.88 13.11 20.50
CA VAL A 181 -11.52 11.98 21.17
C VAL A 181 -12.30 11.15 20.15
N VAL A 182 -13.12 11.79 19.31
CA VAL A 182 -13.89 11.13 18.25
C VAL A 182 -12.96 10.45 17.25
N SER A 183 -11.86 11.10 16.86
CA SER A 183 -10.89 10.48 15.95
C SER A 183 -10.12 9.32 16.58
N GLY A 184 -9.87 9.36 17.90
CA GLY A 184 -9.38 8.21 18.67
C GLY A 184 -10.33 7.02 18.61
N VAL A 185 -11.65 7.26 18.75
CA VAL A 185 -12.69 6.23 18.61
C VAL A 185 -12.69 5.63 17.20
N LEU A 186 -12.60 6.47 16.18
CA LEU A 186 -12.54 6.04 14.78
C LEU A 186 -11.29 5.19 14.51
N LEU A 187 -10.12 5.63 14.99
CA LEU A 187 -8.86 4.88 14.83
C LEU A 187 -8.98 3.48 15.45
N ALA A 188 -9.44 3.38 16.70
CA ALA A 188 -9.61 2.10 17.37
C ALA A 188 -10.55 1.17 16.60
N THR A 189 -11.67 1.71 16.12
CA THR A 189 -12.68 0.96 15.36
C THR A 189 -12.09 0.42 14.06
N ILE A 190 -11.38 1.26 13.28
CA ILE A 190 -10.72 0.86 12.04
C ILE A 190 -9.72 -0.26 12.31
N VAL A 191 -8.83 -0.07 13.28
CA VAL A 191 -7.78 -1.06 13.60
C VAL A 191 -8.39 -2.41 13.99
N VAL A 192 -9.46 -2.41 14.80
CA VAL A 192 -10.13 -3.64 15.22
C VAL A 192 -10.86 -4.31 14.05
N LEU A 193 -11.56 -3.55 13.20
CA LEU A 193 -12.24 -4.09 12.02
C LEU A 193 -11.24 -4.68 11.01
N THR A 194 -10.10 -4.03 10.81
CA THR A 194 -9.01 -4.58 10.00
C THR A 194 -8.45 -5.86 10.61
N GLY A 195 -8.25 -5.90 11.93
CA GLY A 195 -7.85 -7.09 12.67
C GLY A 195 -8.87 -8.24 12.52
N MET A 196 -10.17 -7.94 12.64
CA MET A 196 -11.28 -8.88 12.41
C MET A 196 -11.23 -9.47 11.00
N TYR A 197 -11.09 -8.60 10.00
CA TYR A 197 -11.01 -9.00 8.60
C TYR A 197 -9.83 -9.94 8.36
N TYR A 198 -8.64 -9.60 8.89
CA TYR A 198 -7.45 -10.42 8.77
C TYR A 198 -7.65 -11.82 9.37
N LEU A 199 -8.24 -11.91 10.56
CA LEU A 199 -8.51 -13.20 11.23
C LEU A 199 -9.56 -14.02 10.49
N TYR A 200 -10.60 -13.37 9.98
CA TYR A 200 -11.62 -14.01 9.15
C TYR A 200 -11.02 -14.57 7.86
N ALA A 201 -10.19 -13.79 7.17
CA ALA A 201 -9.47 -14.23 5.97
C ALA A 201 -8.53 -15.41 6.27
N LYS A 202 -7.77 -15.32 7.37
CA LYS A 202 -6.88 -16.40 7.83
C LYS A 202 -7.64 -17.70 8.10
N ASN A 203 -8.80 -17.63 8.78
CA ASN A 203 -9.61 -18.81 9.09
C ASN A 203 -10.28 -19.43 7.84
N GLN A 204 -10.59 -18.63 6.83
CA GLN A 204 -11.14 -19.08 5.55
C GLN A 204 -10.08 -19.68 4.60
N LYS A 205 -8.83 -19.85 5.03
CA LYS A 205 -7.66 -20.13 4.16
C LYS A 205 -7.58 -19.17 2.96
N LYS A 206 -8.15 -17.97 3.09
CA LYS A 206 -8.01 -16.91 2.09
C LYS A 206 -6.63 -16.30 2.30
N SER A 207 -5.61 -16.91 1.73
CA SER A 207 -4.23 -16.44 1.84
C SER A 207 -4.10 -15.07 1.17
N LEU A 208 -3.79 -14.07 1.99
CA LEU A 208 -3.18 -12.82 1.53
C LEU A 208 -1.67 -13.10 1.42
N ASN A 209 -1.09 -12.90 0.24
CA ASN A 209 0.35 -12.95 0.06
C ASN A 209 0.97 -11.70 0.70
N VAL A 210 1.41 -11.84 1.94
CA VAL A 210 1.99 -10.75 2.74
C VAL A 210 3.27 -10.21 2.10
N ARG A 211 4.03 -11.04 1.35
CA ARG A 211 5.23 -10.59 0.62
C ARG A 211 4.86 -9.68 -0.54
N SER A 212 3.81 -10.00 -1.30
CA SER A 212 3.29 -9.12 -2.34
C SER A 212 2.76 -7.80 -1.76
N LEU A 213 2.09 -7.84 -0.60
CA LEU A 213 1.66 -6.59 0.07
C LEU A 213 2.84 -5.73 0.50
N TRP A 214 3.87 -6.34 1.13
CA TRP A 214 5.10 -5.62 1.48
C TRP A 214 5.79 -5.04 0.25
N ALA A 215 5.91 -5.82 -0.83
CA ALA A 215 6.48 -5.35 -2.09
C ALA A 215 5.73 -4.12 -2.63
N LEU A 216 4.39 -4.16 -2.68
CA LEU A 216 3.57 -3.01 -3.10
C LEU A 216 3.81 -1.77 -2.23
N VAL A 217 3.81 -1.93 -0.90
CA VAL A 217 4.06 -0.84 0.05
C VAL A 217 5.47 -0.29 -0.11
N SER A 218 6.47 -1.16 -0.27
CA SER A 218 7.87 -0.77 -0.46
C SER A 218 8.07 0.01 -1.75
N GLU A 219 7.54 -0.45 -2.89
CA GLU A 219 7.64 0.29 -4.16
C GLU A 219 6.96 1.65 -4.08
N PHE A 220 5.76 1.73 -3.49
CA PHE A 220 5.08 3.01 -3.28
C PHE A 220 5.89 3.96 -2.38
N SER A 221 6.45 3.42 -1.30
CA SER A 221 7.25 4.20 -0.35
C SER A 221 8.55 4.69 -0.99
N LEU A 222 9.20 3.88 -1.84
CA LEU A 222 10.39 4.29 -2.61
C LEU A 222 10.05 5.39 -3.63
N ILE A 223 8.90 5.30 -4.31
CA ILE A 223 8.44 6.36 -5.22
C ILE A 223 8.15 7.63 -4.45
N ALA A 224 7.40 7.55 -3.35
CA ALA A 224 7.06 8.71 -2.52
C ALA A 224 8.31 9.38 -1.96
N LEU A 225 9.26 8.61 -1.42
CA LEU A 225 10.54 9.11 -0.93
C LEU A 225 11.34 9.82 -2.04
N ALA A 226 11.43 9.20 -3.23
CA ALA A 226 12.11 9.81 -4.37
C ALA A 226 11.45 11.13 -4.76
N MET A 227 10.12 11.18 -4.84
CA MET A 227 9.37 12.41 -5.13
C MET A 227 9.62 13.49 -4.09
N THR A 228 9.58 13.16 -2.79
CA THR A 228 9.87 14.12 -1.71
C THR A 228 11.28 14.70 -1.84
N LEU A 229 12.28 13.87 -2.11
CA LEU A 229 13.67 14.32 -2.29
C LEU A 229 13.82 15.23 -3.53
N ILE A 230 13.20 14.87 -4.65
CA ILE A 230 13.25 15.68 -5.89
C ILE A 230 12.54 17.02 -5.69
N ILE A 231 11.37 17.03 -5.04
CA ILE A 231 10.62 18.25 -4.72
C ILE A 231 11.41 19.15 -3.78
N ARG A 232 12.08 18.57 -2.78
CA ARG A 232 12.94 19.31 -1.85
C ARG A 232 14.15 19.92 -2.55
N TYR A 233 14.73 19.22 -3.52
CA TYR A 233 15.92 19.63 -4.27
C TYR A 233 15.58 19.75 -5.76
N TRP A 234 14.71 20.70 -6.12
CA TRP A 234 14.20 20.86 -7.48
C TRP A 234 15.27 21.38 -8.44
N HIS A 235 16.02 20.48 -9.08
CA HIS A 235 17.13 20.78 -9.98
C HIS A 235 17.09 19.85 -11.21
N PRO A 236 17.52 20.28 -12.41
CA PRO A 236 17.45 19.44 -13.61
C PRO A 236 18.08 18.04 -13.42
N VAL A 237 19.23 17.97 -12.75
CA VAL A 237 19.92 16.68 -12.48
C VAL A 237 19.10 15.77 -11.56
N THR A 238 18.53 16.30 -10.47
CA THR A 238 17.73 15.49 -9.53
C THR A 238 16.42 15.04 -10.19
N ILE A 239 15.82 15.88 -11.03
CA ILE A 239 14.64 15.56 -11.82
C ILE A 239 14.96 14.44 -12.82
N THR A 240 16.03 14.55 -13.61
CA THR A 240 16.38 13.53 -14.62
C THR A 240 16.69 12.18 -13.97
N LEU A 241 17.54 12.14 -12.94
CA LEU A 241 17.85 10.90 -12.21
C LEU A 241 16.60 10.34 -11.52
N GLY A 242 15.78 11.24 -10.97
CA GLY A 242 14.50 10.92 -10.34
C GLY A 242 13.51 10.26 -11.28
N ILE A 243 13.37 10.76 -12.51
CA ILE A 243 12.50 10.17 -13.55
C ILE A 243 12.93 8.73 -13.85
N VAL A 244 14.22 8.48 -14.05
CA VAL A 244 14.73 7.12 -14.33
C VAL A 244 14.47 6.18 -13.15
N PHE A 245 14.71 6.64 -11.92
CA PHE A 245 14.46 5.86 -10.72
C PHE A 245 12.97 5.56 -10.53
N ILE A 246 12.12 6.59 -10.58
CA ILE A 246 10.66 6.45 -10.42
C ILE A 246 10.11 5.52 -11.50
N ALA A 247 10.55 5.66 -12.76
CA ALA A 247 10.11 4.79 -13.84
C ALA A 247 10.45 3.31 -13.59
N SER A 248 11.64 3.01 -13.05
CA SER A 248 12.02 1.64 -12.68
C SER A 248 11.13 1.05 -11.58
N ARG A 249 10.72 1.87 -10.59
CA ARG A 249 9.80 1.47 -9.52
C ARG A 249 8.37 1.33 -10.02
N GLN A 250 7.91 2.21 -10.90
CA GLN A 250 6.61 2.10 -11.57
C GLN A 250 6.53 0.84 -12.43
N HIS A 251 7.61 0.48 -13.14
CA HIS A 251 7.71 -0.78 -13.84
C HIS A 251 7.62 -1.99 -12.88
N ALA A 252 8.27 -1.91 -11.72
CA ALA A 252 8.20 -2.94 -10.69
C ALA A 252 6.79 -3.09 -10.09
N LEU A 253 6.07 -1.98 -9.86
CA LEU A 253 4.66 -2.00 -9.50
C LEU A 253 3.80 -2.70 -10.56
N LEU A 254 4.11 -2.50 -11.83
CA LEU A 254 3.37 -3.10 -12.93
C LEU A 254 3.67 -4.61 -13.10
N ALA A 255 4.84 -5.07 -12.65
CA ALA A 255 5.11 -6.51 -12.49
C ALA A 255 4.26 -7.14 -11.36
N LEU A 256 4.12 -6.46 -10.21
CA LEU A 256 3.23 -6.92 -9.12
C LEU A 256 1.74 -6.84 -9.52
N TYR A 257 1.37 -5.84 -10.32
CA TYR A 257 0.05 -5.72 -10.92
C TYR A 257 -0.27 -6.89 -11.83
N HIS A 258 0.71 -7.35 -12.61
CA HIS A 258 0.59 -8.55 -13.43
C HIS A 258 0.31 -9.80 -12.58
N ASP A 259 0.98 -10.00 -11.45
CA ASP A 259 0.64 -11.10 -10.52
C ASP A 259 -0.80 -11.00 -9.99
N ALA A 260 -1.28 -9.77 -9.72
CA ALA A 260 -2.65 -9.54 -9.28
C ALA A 260 -3.71 -9.86 -10.34
N VAL A 261 -3.35 -9.87 -11.62
CA VAL A 261 -4.24 -10.33 -12.70
C VAL A 261 -4.68 -11.77 -12.44
N HIS A 262 -3.77 -12.60 -11.93
CA HIS A 262 -3.98 -14.02 -11.60
C HIS A 262 -4.47 -14.27 -10.17
N TYR A 263 -4.88 -13.22 -9.45
CA TYR A 263 -5.34 -13.28 -8.05
C TYR A 263 -4.28 -13.77 -7.05
N LEU A 264 -3.00 -13.50 -7.32
CA LEU A 264 -1.87 -13.98 -6.50
C LEU A 264 -1.57 -13.10 -5.28
N ILE A 265 -2.18 -11.91 -5.17
CA ILE A 265 -2.12 -11.10 -3.95
C ILE A 265 -3.09 -11.66 -2.91
N SER A 266 -4.31 -12.01 -3.33
CA SER A 266 -5.27 -12.67 -2.45
C SER A 266 -6.16 -13.64 -3.21
N SER A 267 -6.36 -14.82 -2.63
CA SER A 267 -7.39 -15.76 -3.08
C SER A 267 -8.82 -15.22 -2.97
N ASN A 268 -9.04 -14.14 -2.20
CA ASN A 268 -10.27 -13.36 -2.28
C ASN A 268 -10.20 -12.39 -3.46
N LYS A 269 -10.87 -12.72 -4.58
CA LYS A 269 -10.88 -11.92 -5.81
C LYS A 269 -11.21 -10.44 -5.58
N ARG A 270 -12.24 -10.14 -4.77
CA ARG A 270 -12.64 -8.76 -4.45
C ARG A 270 -11.58 -8.02 -3.64
N LEU A 271 -10.91 -8.69 -2.71
CA LEU A 271 -9.81 -8.09 -1.94
C LEU A 271 -8.57 -7.87 -2.82
N ASN A 272 -8.20 -8.86 -3.63
CA ASN A 272 -7.10 -8.76 -4.57
C ASN A 272 -7.28 -7.53 -5.47
N ASP A 273 -8.48 -7.39 -6.04
CA ASP A 273 -8.82 -6.30 -6.95
C ASP A 273 -8.87 -4.96 -6.22
N PHE A 274 -9.42 -4.91 -5.01
CA PHE A 274 -9.37 -3.72 -4.17
C PHE A 274 -7.93 -3.27 -3.90
N ILE A 275 -7.06 -4.17 -3.41
CA ILE A 275 -5.67 -3.86 -3.08
C ILE A 275 -4.94 -3.38 -4.33
N ILE A 276 -4.96 -4.16 -5.42
CA ILE A 276 -4.15 -3.78 -6.58
C ILE A 276 -4.68 -2.52 -7.27
N ASN A 277 -5.99 -2.28 -7.28
CA ASN A 277 -6.51 -1.03 -7.83
C ASN A 277 -6.14 0.18 -6.95
N CYS A 278 -6.06 0.06 -5.63
CA CYS A 278 -5.53 1.13 -4.78
C CYS A 278 -4.07 1.48 -5.09
N PHE A 279 -3.22 0.46 -5.30
CA PHE A 279 -1.79 0.66 -5.51
C PHE A 279 -1.46 0.94 -6.98
N ALA A 280 -1.80 0.08 -7.92
CA ALA A 280 -1.42 0.29 -9.32
C ALA A 280 -2.63 0.70 -10.20
N GLY A 281 -3.75 -0.02 -10.11
CA GLY A 281 -4.79 0.10 -11.13
C GLY A 281 -5.38 1.51 -11.26
N VAL A 282 -5.82 2.12 -10.16
CA VAL A 282 -6.39 3.48 -10.17
C VAL A 282 -5.31 4.55 -10.34
N PRO A 283 -4.15 4.51 -9.63
CA PRO A 283 -3.09 5.51 -9.85
C PRO A 283 -2.50 5.56 -11.26
N PHE A 284 -2.50 4.45 -12.01
CA PHE A 284 -2.07 4.41 -13.42
C PHE A 284 -3.22 4.55 -14.43
N PHE A 285 -4.46 4.76 -13.95
CA PHE A 285 -5.67 4.77 -14.78
C PHE A 285 -5.86 3.49 -15.62
N MET A 286 -5.41 2.35 -15.10
CA MET A 286 -5.53 1.04 -15.72
C MET A 286 -6.10 0.03 -14.70
N PRO A 287 -7.42 -0.01 -14.48
CA PRO A 287 -8.04 -0.96 -13.56
C PRO A 287 -7.74 -2.41 -13.96
N VAL A 288 -7.47 -3.27 -12.97
CA VAL A 288 -7.06 -4.67 -13.19
C VAL A 288 -8.02 -5.48 -14.06
N HIS A 289 -9.32 -5.18 -13.97
CA HIS A 289 -10.39 -5.84 -14.72
C HIS A 289 -10.20 -5.75 -16.24
N GLY A 290 -9.73 -4.59 -16.74
CA GLY A 290 -9.54 -4.36 -18.17
C GLY A 290 -8.37 -5.16 -18.71
N TYR A 291 -7.21 -5.07 -18.05
CA TYR A 291 -6.02 -5.80 -18.47
C TYR A 291 -6.16 -7.31 -18.26
N ARG A 292 -6.78 -7.75 -17.15
CA ARG A 292 -6.99 -9.18 -16.85
C ARG A 292 -7.67 -9.93 -17.98
N SER A 293 -8.69 -9.31 -18.57
CA SER A 293 -9.43 -9.92 -19.67
C SER A 293 -8.53 -10.18 -20.88
N LEU A 294 -7.74 -9.17 -21.26
CA LEU A 294 -6.79 -9.25 -22.36
C LEU A 294 -5.68 -10.29 -22.07
N HIS A 295 -5.14 -10.26 -20.85
CA HIS A 295 -4.05 -11.12 -20.44
C HIS A 295 -4.45 -12.60 -20.32
N PHE A 296 -5.64 -12.93 -19.80
CA PHE A 296 -6.12 -14.31 -19.79
C PHE A 296 -6.33 -14.88 -21.19
N SER A 297 -6.84 -14.06 -22.12
CA SER A 297 -6.96 -14.47 -23.52
C SER A 297 -5.59 -14.64 -24.20
N HIS A 298 -4.60 -13.80 -23.82
CA HIS A 298 -3.21 -13.97 -24.24
C HIS A 298 -2.60 -15.29 -23.75
N HIS A 299 -2.74 -15.66 -22.47
CA HIS A 299 -2.30 -16.96 -21.96
C HIS A 299 -2.92 -18.14 -22.72
N GLN A 300 -4.21 -18.04 -23.06
CA GLN A 300 -4.92 -19.09 -23.78
C GLN A 300 -4.47 -19.22 -25.25
N HIS A 301 -4.14 -18.12 -25.90
CA HIS A 301 -3.88 -18.05 -27.34
C HIS A 301 -2.43 -17.69 -27.67
N LEU A 302 -1.51 -17.82 -26.71
CA LEU A 302 -0.13 -17.37 -26.80
C LEU A 302 0.51 -17.78 -28.13
N GLY A 303 1.03 -16.81 -28.87
CA GLY A 303 1.75 -17.07 -30.11
C GLY A 303 0.86 -17.40 -31.32
N THR A 304 -0.45 -17.61 -31.16
CA THR A 304 -1.37 -17.85 -32.27
C THR A 304 -1.83 -16.54 -32.93
N VAL A 305 -2.56 -16.63 -34.05
CA VAL A 305 -3.20 -15.46 -34.69
C VAL A 305 -4.30 -14.82 -33.81
N ASN A 306 -4.83 -15.57 -32.85
CA ASN A 306 -5.88 -15.12 -31.93
C ASN A 306 -5.32 -14.50 -30.64
N ASP A 307 -4.00 -14.40 -30.51
CA ASP A 307 -3.35 -13.73 -29.40
C ASP A 307 -3.74 -12.22 -29.41
N PRO A 308 -4.48 -11.72 -28.40
CA PRO A 308 -4.88 -10.32 -28.35
C PRO A 308 -3.68 -9.38 -28.22
N GLU A 309 -2.57 -9.79 -27.60
CA GLU A 309 -1.39 -8.94 -27.52
C GLU A 309 -0.72 -8.77 -28.90
N LYS A 310 -0.69 -9.83 -29.73
CA LYS A 310 -0.26 -9.72 -31.14
C LYS A 310 -1.07 -8.69 -31.90
N ARG A 311 -2.39 -8.70 -31.73
CA ARG A 311 -3.30 -7.80 -32.46
C ARG A 311 -3.28 -6.36 -31.92
N TYR A 312 -3.22 -6.19 -30.60
CA TYR A 312 -3.43 -4.88 -29.97
C TYR A 312 -2.13 -4.21 -29.53
N LEU A 313 -1.13 -4.96 -29.08
CA LEU A 313 0.11 -4.42 -28.49
C LEU A 313 1.33 -4.53 -29.41
N TYR A 314 1.36 -5.51 -30.31
CA TYR A 314 2.53 -5.78 -31.16
C TYR A 314 2.29 -5.51 -32.65
N ARG A 315 1.03 -5.24 -33.04
CA ARG A 315 0.65 -4.96 -34.42
C ARG A 315 1.45 -3.80 -35.01
N ASN A 316 2.07 -4.05 -36.16
CA ASN A 316 2.88 -3.10 -36.91
C ASN A 316 4.06 -2.52 -36.11
N GLN A 317 4.55 -3.21 -35.07
CA GLN A 317 5.79 -2.85 -34.40
C GLN A 317 6.99 -3.38 -35.21
N PRO A 318 8.04 -2.55 -35.42
CA PRO A 318 9.24 -2.93 -36.16
C PRO A 318 9.83 -4.28 -35.78
N TRP A 319 9.88 -4.59 -34.49
CA TRP A 319 10.60 -5.76 -34.01
C TRP A 319 9.97 -7.09 -34.42
N ASN A 320 8.64 -7.19 -34.61
CA ASN A 320 7.94 -8.38 -35.10
C ASN A 320 8.60 -9.73 -34.73
N TYR A 321 8.96 -9.91 -33.45
CA TYR A 321 9.62 -11.12 -32.91
C TYR A 321 11.03 -11.43 -33.43
N GLN A 322 11.75 -10.43 -33.93
CA GLN A 322 13.10 -10.54 -34.48
C GLN A 322 13.99 -9.36 -34.07
N ALA A 323 15.30 -9.58 -34.05
CA ALA A 323 16.28 -8.52 -33.79
C ALA A 323 16.20 -7.40 -34.84
N LEU A 324 16.34 -6.16 -34.39
CA LEU A 324 16.28 -4.96 -35.23
C LEU A 324 17.67 -4.46 -35.62
N ASN A 325 17.80 -3.86 -36.80
CA ASN A 325 19.00 -3.09 -37.14
C ASN A 325 19.07 -1.77 -36.35
N SER A 326 20.22 -1.10 -36.37
CA SER A 326 20.47 0.09 -35.55
C SER A 326 19.44 1.21 -35.76
N GLY A 327 19.05 1.46 -37.01
CA GLY A 327 18.08 2.52 -37.34
C GLY A 327 16.66 2.19 -36.84
N LEU A 328 16.20 0.96 -37.08
CA LEU A 328 14.88 0.51 -36.63
C LEU A 328 14.81 0.40 -35.11
N LEU A 329 15.88 -0.07 -34.46
CA LEU A 329 15.95 -0.16 -33.01
C LEU A 329 15.89 1.24 -32.38
N LEU A 330 16.70 2.19 -32.87
CA LEU A 330 16.66 3.56 -32.39
C LEU A 330 15.26 4.19 -32.57
N LYS A 331 14.63 3.98 -33.73
CA LYS A 331 13.26 4.44 -34.00
C LYS A 331 12.24 3.81 -33.04
N GLN A 332 12.38 2.52 -32.73
CA GLN A 332 11.52 1.83 -31.77
C GLN A 332 11.70 2.43 -30.37
N LEU A 333 12.93 2.51 -29.87
CA LEU A 333 13.25 3.00 -28.52
C LEU A 333 12.83 4.47 -28.34
N LEU A 334 13.11 5.34 -29.31
CA LEU A 334 12.67 6.74 -29.27
C LEU A 334 11.14 6.85 -29.38
N GLY A 335 10.50 6.02 -30.21
CA GLY A 335 9.05 5.99 -30.32
C GLY A 335 8.34 5.54 -29.05
N ASP A 336 8.95 4.64 -28.27
CA ASP A 336 8.44 4.23 -26.97
C ASP A 336 8.73 5.28 -25.89
N LEU A 337 9.94 5.86 -25.88
CA LEU A 337 10.34 6.92 -24.95
C LEU A 337 9.49 8.20 -25.11
N LEU A 338 9.15 8.55 -26.35
CA LEU A 338 8.38 9.76 -26.70
C LEU A 338 6.88 9.48 -26.87
N LEU A 339 6.36 8.39 -26.31
CA LEU A 339 4.94 8.00 -26.33
C LEU A 339 4.31 7.69 -27.70
N TRP A 340 5.01 7.95 -28.80
CA TRP A 340 4.48 7.80 -30.15
C TRP A 340 3.89 6.41 -30.40
N ASN A 341 4.64 5.37 -30.02
CA ASN A 341 4.19 3.99 -30.20
C ASN A 341 3.00 3.65 -29.29
N SER A 342 3.01 4.14 -28.05
CA SER A 342 1.92 3.93 -27.08
C SER A 342 0.62 4.58 -27.52
N LEU A 343 0.66 5.83 -28.00
CA LEU A 343 -0.50 6.52 -28.56
C LEU A 343 -1.02 5.83 -29.82
N ARG A 344 -0.12 5.37 -30.70
CA ARG A 344 -0.48 4.60 -31.88
C ARG A 344 -1.20 3.29 -31.51
N MET A 345 -0.68 2.55 -30.53
CA MET A 345 -1.32 1.32 -30.04
C MET A 345 -2.70 1.59 -29.44
N LEU A 346 -2.82 2.62 -28.59
CA LEU A 346 -4.09 3.01 -27.99
C LEU A 346 -5.13 3.38 -29.06
N TRP A 347 -4.73 4.15 -30.08
CA TRP A 347 -5.61 4.51 -31.19
C TRP A 347 -6.08 3.28 -31.98
N LEU A 348 -5.17 2.35 -32.29
CA LEU A 348 -5.51 1.09 -32.96
C LEU A 348 -6.44 0.23 -32.11
N PHE A 349 -6.21 0.15 -30.80
CA PHE A 349 -7.06 -0.56 -29.86
C PHE A 349 -8.49 0.02 -29.84
N ILE A 350 -8.61 1.34 -29.70
CA ILE A 350 -9.92 2.03 -29.72
C ILE A 350 -10.64 1.78 -31.05
N LYS A 351 -9.92 1.91 -32.18
CA LYS A 351 -10.46 1.66 -33.51
C LYS A 351 -10.99 0.24 -33.67
N ASP A 352 -10.22 -0.77 -33.24
CA ASP A 352 -10.63 -2.18 -33.30
C ASP A 352 -11.81 -2.48 -32.36
N ARG A 353 -11.93 -1.79 -31.22
CA ARG A 353 -13.06 -1.98 -30.28
C ARG A 353 -14.37 -1.35 -30.74
N ILE A 354 -14.31 -0.26 -31.52
CA ILE A 354 -15.48 0.38 -32.12
C ILE A 354 -15.91 -0.36 -33.40
N SER A 355 -14.96 -0.98 -34.10
CA SER A 355 -15.24 -1.77 -35.29
C SER A 355 -16.13 -2.98 -34.97
N HIS A 356 -17.14 -3.22 -35.80
CA HIS A 356 -18.00 -4.40 -35.71
C HIS A 356 -17.29 -5.69 -36.17
N ASN A 357 -16.06 -5.57 -36.70
CA ASN A 357 -15.25 -6.67 -37.26
C ASN A 357 -14.20 -7.20 -36.26
N ASN A 358 -14.52 -7.18 -34.96
CA ASN A 358 -13.60 -7.64 -33.92
C ASN A 358 -13.93 -9.08 -33.51
N ASP A 359 -13.22 -10.03 -34.12
CA ASP A 359 -13.45 -11.46 -33.90
C ASP A 359 -12.89 -11.98 -32.56
N ILE A 360 -12.04 -11.20 -31.89
CA ILE A 360 -11.44 -11.59 -30.60
C ILE A 360 -12.44 -11.35 -29.47
N LYS A 361 -13.04 -12.44 -28.97
CA LYS A 361 -13.88 -12.42 -27.78
C LYS A 361 -13.02 -12.44 -26.52
N LEU A 362 -13.10 -11.34 -25.77
CA LEU A 362 -12.39 -11.18 -24.51
C LEU A 362 -13.29 -11.64 -23.33
N PRO A 363 -12.74 -12.35 -22.33
CA PRO A 363 -13.53 -12.84 -21.20
C PRO A 363 -14.08 -11.68 -20.36
N VAL A 364 -15.33 -11.80 -19.91
CA VAL A 364 -15.97 -10.78 -19.07
C VAL A 364 -15.35 -10.79 -17.67
N THR A 365 -14.96 -9.61 -17.20
CA THR A 365 -14.46 -9.40 -15.84
C THR A 365 -15.51 -8.63 -15.03
N SER A 366 -15.68 -9.01 -13.76
CA SER A 366 -16.65 -8.37 -12.86
C SER A 366 -16.05 -7.09 -12.29
N TYR A 367 -16.70 -5.95 -12.52
CA TYR A 367 -16.36 -4.69 -11.88
C TYR A 367 -17.12 -4.55 -10.57
N TYR A 368 -16.47 -3.98 -9.55
CA TYR A 368 -17.08 -3.74 -8.24
C TYR A 368 -17.24 -2.24 -7.98
N ASN A 369 -18.26 -1.85 -7.21
CA ASN A 369 -18.55 -0.45 -6.89
C ASN A 369 -17.37 0.26 -6.19
N GLU A 370 -16.52 -0.48 -5.47
CA GLU A 370 -15.30 0.05 -4.86
C GLU A 370 -14.36 0.72 -5.85
N LEU A 371 -14.34 0.29 -7.11
CA LEU A 371 -13.50 0.92 -8.12
C LEU A 371 -13.92 2.39 -8.34
N TYR A 372 -15.22 2.66 -8.41
CA TYR A 372 -15.74 4.02 -8.50
C TYR A 372 -15.37 4.84 -7.27
N PHE A 373 -15.52 4.26 -6.08
CA PHE A 373 -15.12 4.92 -4.83
C PHE A 373 -13.61 5.21 -4.76
N GLN A 374 -12.76 4.32 -5.29
CA GLN A 374 -11.31 4.53 -5.36
C GLN A 374 -10.95 5.68 -6.30
N PHE A 375 -11.58 5.76 -7.48
CA PHE A 375 -11.41 6.90 -8.39
C PHE A 375 -11.91 8.20 -7.77
N MET A 376 -13.12 8.19 -7.21
CA MET A 376 -13.69 9.36 -6.55
C MET A 376 -12.79 9.82 -5.40
N PHE A 377 -12.32 8.90 -4.57
CA PHE A 377 -11.37 9.19 -3.49
C PHE A 377 -10.08 9.80 -4.03
N LEU A 378 -9.47 9.22 -5.08
CA LEU A 378 -8.27 9.79 -5.70
C LEU A 378 -8.49 11.23 -6.18
N PHE A 379 -9.57 11.49 -6.94
CA PHE A 379 -9.84 12.83 -7.47
C PHE A 379 -10.21 13.85 -6.38
N VAL A 380 -10.97 13.44 -5.36
CA VAL A 380 -11.27 14.28 -4.20
C VAL A 380 -9.99 14.62 -3.44
N MET A 381 -9.12 13.63 -3.20
CA MET A 381 -7.83 13.89 -2.53
C MET A 381 -6.94 14.80 -3.35
N ILE A 382 -6.85 14.62 -4.67
CA ILE A 382 -6.12 15.53 -5.56
C ILE A 382 -6.73 16.94 -5.49
N GLY A 383 -8.05 17.07 -5.55
CA GLY A 383 -8.75 18.36 -5.49
C GLY A 383 -8.53 19.11 -4.17
N ILE A 384 -8.68 18.40 -3.04
CA ILE A 384 -8.39 18.95 -1.70
C ILE A 384 -6.92 19.36 -1.62
N SER A 385 -6.00 18.47 -1.98
CA SER A 385 -4.56 18.78 -1.95
C SER A 385 -4.20 19.95 -2.87
N TYR A 386 -4.85 20.09 -4.03
CA TYR A 386 -4.60 21.19 -4.96
C TYR A 386 -5.07 22.53 -4.39
N GLN A 387 -6.19 22.54 -3.65
CA GLN A 387 -6.70 23.73 -2.98
C GLN A 387 -5.70 24.30 -1.95
N TYR A 388 -4.96 23.43 -1.24
CA TYR A 388 -4.01 23.84 -0.21
C TYR A 388 -2.56 23.94 -0.70
N TRP A 389 -2.15 23.11 -1.67
CA TRP A 389 -0.76 22.98 -2.15
C TRP A 389 -0.67 22.77 -3.67
N PRO A 390 -1.10 23.74 -4.50
CA PRO A 390 -1.21 23.55 -5.95
C PRO A 390 0.13 23.24 -6.63
N SER A 391 1.22 23.91 -6.21
CA SER A 391 2.56 23.68 -6.77
C SER A 391 3.07 22.27 -6.49
N ALA A 392 2.97 21.80 -5.24
CA ALA A 392 3.37 20.45 -4.86
C ALA A 392 2.53 19.39 -5.59
N VAL A 393 1.22 19.60 -5.73
CA VAL A 393 0.34 18.69 -6.47
C VAL A 393 0.76 18.60 -7.94
N ILE A 394 1.02 19.74 -8.61
CA ILE A 394 1.49 19.74 -10.00
C ILE A 394 2.84 19.00 -10.12
N GLN A 395 3.76 19.21 -9.19
CA GLN A 395 5.06 18.52 -9.18
C GLN A 395 4.90 17.01 -8.97
N VAL A 396 4.03 16.57 -8.05
CA VAL A 396 3.74 15.14 -7.84
C VAL A 396 3.11 14.53 -9.08
N LEU A 397 2.12 15.19 -9.71
CA LEU A 397 1.51 14.72 -10.94
C LEU A 397 2.52 14.63 -12.08
N PHE A 398 3.39 15.64 -12.22
CA PHE A 398 4.48 15.63 -13.19
C PHE A 398 5.44 14.46 -12.96
N LEU A 399 5.91 14.28 -11.72
CA LEU A 399 6.83 13.19 -11.35
C LEU A 399 6.15 11.82 -11.37
N TRP A 400 4.82 11.74 -11.33
CA TRP A 400 4.09 10.48 -11.48
C TRP A 400 3.90 10.13 -12.96
N PHE A 401 3.34 11.04 -13.75
CA PHE A 401 2.94 10.75 -15.12
C PHE A 401 4.08 10.83 -16.13
N LEU A 402 5.03 11.76 -15.99
CA LEU A 402 6.15 11.86 -16.94
C LEU A 402 6.98 10.57 -17.02
N PRO A 403 7.50 9.98 -15.91
CA PRO A 403 8.21 8.71 -15.98
C PRO A 403 7.32 7.55 -16.42
N TYR A 404 6.04 7.54 -16.04
CA TYR A 404 5.11 6.49 -16.42
C TYR A 404 4.88 6.46 -17.93
N LEU A 405 4.73 7.64 -18.53
CA LEU A 405 4.45 7.82 -19.94
C LEU A 405 5.71 7.66 -20.80
N THR A 406 6.90 7.93 -20.27
CA THR A 406 8.15 7.87 -21.06
C THR A 406 8.96 6.61 -20.76
N VAL A 407 9.80 6.67 -19.73
CA VAL A 407 10.79 5.63 -19.42
C VAL A 407 10.13 4.32 -18.99
N THR A 408 9.01 4.35 -18.28
CA THR A 408 8.30 3.12 -17.86
C THR A 408 7.76 2.34 -19.06
N GLN A 409 7.18 3.03 -20.06
CA GLN A 409 6.72 2.39 -21.30
C GLN A 409 7.90 1.78 -22.06
N LEU A 410 9.02 2.50 -22.14
CA LEU A 410 10.25 2.00 -22.74
C LEU A 410 10.74 0.71 -22.05
N LEU A 411 10.82 0.70 -20.72
CA LEU A 411 11.26 -0.47 -19.96
C LEU A 411 10.32 -1.67 -20.18
N GLN A 412 9.01 -1.46 -20.18
CA GLN A 412 8.03 -2.51 -20.48
C GLN A 412 8.17 -3.04 -21.91
N LYS A 413 8.45 -2.17 -22.89
CA LYS A 413 8.61 -2.58 -24.28
C LYS A 413 9.89 -3.36 -24.51
N ILE A 414 11.00 -2.96 -23.88
CA ILE A 414 12.24 -3.75 -23.88
C ILE A 414 11.98 -5.12 -23.28
N ARG A 415 11.30 -5.18 -22.12
CA ARG A 415 10.96 -6.45 -21.46
C ARG A 415 10.09 -7.34 -22.33
N SER A 416 9.00 -6.78 -22.86
CA SER A 416 8.05 -7.48 -23.73
C SER A 416 8.71 -8.03 -25.00
N PHE A 417 9.57 -7.25 -25.66
CA PHE A 417 10.37 -7.74 -26.77
C PHE A 417 11.27 -8.90 -26.31
N ALA A 418 12.02 -8.72 -25.23
CA ALA A 418 12.92 -9.74 -24.70
C ALA A 418 12.20 -11.04 -24.35
N GLU A 419 10.99 -10.97 -23.80
CA GLU A 419 10.22 -12.12 -23.32
C GLU A 419 9.45 -12.83 -24.43
N HIS A 420 9.00 -12.10 -25.45
CA HIS A 420 8.11 -12.64 -26.48
C HIS A 420 8.75 -12.86 -27.85
N ALA A 421 10.05 -12.60 -28.05
CA ALA A 421 10.78 -12.97 -29.26
C ALA A 421 11.52 -14.33 -29.10
N PRO A 422 10.84 -15.48 -29.27
CA PRO A 422 11.49 -16.78 -29.19
C PRO A 422 12.48 -16.98 -30.35
N MET A 423 13.64 -17.59 -30.08
CA MET A 423 14.50 -18.15 -31.12
C MET A 423 13.93 -19.50 -31.56
N ASN A 424 14.46 -20.10 -32.64
CA ASN A 424 13.97 -21.37 -33.19
C ASN A 424 13.81 -22.50 -32.13
N SER A 425 14.65 -22.53 -31.09
CA SER A 425 14.58 -23.50 -29.99
C SER A 425 13.40 -23.30 -29.02
N ASP A 426 12.81 -22.10 -28.99
CA ASP A 426 11.70 -21.72 -28.12
C ASP A 426 10.41 -21.41 -28.91
N ALA A 427 10.42 -21.63 -30.24
CA ALA A 427 9.34 -21.25 -31.14
C ALA A 427 7.99 -21.85 -30.70
N ASP A 428 8.00 -23.09 -30.22
CA ASP A 428 6.81 -23.80 -29.74
C ASP A 428 6.23 -23.22 -28.44
N SER A 429 7.01 -22.45 -27.67
CA SER A 429 6.59 -21.90 -26.37
C SER A 429 6.11 -20.45 -26.42
N GLY A 430 6.36 -19.73 -27.52
CA GLY A 430 5.89 -18.34 -27.72
C GLY A 430 6.45 -17.30 -26.72
N SER A 431 7.32 -17.70 -25.80
CA SER A 431 7.90 -16.87 -24.74
C SER A 431 9.25 -17.44 -24.26
N CYS A 432 10.06 -16.64 -23.59
CA CYS A 432 11.34 -17.07 -23.03
C CYS A 432 11.64 -16.44 -21.67
N SER A 433 12.50 -17.12 -20.92
CA SER A 433 12.93 -16.71 -19.58
C SER A 433 14.39 -16.30 -19.57
N TRP A 434 14.70 -15.36 -18.68
CA TRP A 434 16.00 -14.70 -18.62
C TRP A 434 16.63 -14.86 -17.24
N SER A 435 17.96 -14.91 -17.17
CA SER A 435 18.74 -14.88 -15.94
C SER A 435 19.35 -13.48 -15.79
N PRO A 436 18.65 -12.52 -15.15
CA PRO A 436 19.13 -11.15 -15.03
C PRO A 436 20.28 -11.03 -14.02
N GLY A 437 21.21 -10.11 -14.30
CA GLY A 437 22.07 -9.54 -13.25
C GLY A 437 21.32 -8.45 -12.48
N TRP A 438 21.98 -7.81 -11.50
CA TRP A 438 21.34 -6.81 -10.64
C TRP A 438 20.68 -5.64 -11.40
N LEU A 439 21.31 -5.14 -12.47
CA LEU A 439 20.72 -4.11 -13.33
C LEU A 439 19.47 -4.61 -14.04
N GLY A 440 19.51 -5.84 -14.57
CA GLY A 440 18.37 -6.48 -15.22
C GLY A 440 17.21 -6.64 -14.24
N SER A 441 17.48 -7.13 -13.04
CA SER A 441 16.45 -7.30 -11.99
C SER A 441 15.86 -5.98 -11.52
N PHE A 442 16.65 -4.89 -11.54
CA PHE A 442 16.16 -3.58 -11.09
C PHE A 442 15.33 -2.86 -12.16
N PHE A 443 15.74 -2.93 -13.43
CA PHE A 443 15.13 -2.15 -14.52
C PHE A 443 14.16 -2.94 -15.39
N ILE A 444 14.48 -4.19 -15.74
CA ILE A 444 13.78 -4.95 -16.79
C ILE A 444 12.93 -6.07 -16.20
N TRP A 445 13.46 -6.84 -15.24
CA TRP A 445 12.78 -7.99 -14.64
C TRP A 445 12.69 -7.91 -13.11
N PRO A 446 12.01 -6.89 -12.56
CA PRO A 446 11.73 -6.84 -11.13
C PRO A 446 10.78 -7.96 -10.72
N TYR A 447 10.85 -8.36 -9.45
CA TYR A 447 9.95 -9.37 -8.87
C TYR A 447 9.86 -10.65 -9.70
N ASN A 448 11.00 -11.21 -10.07
CA ASN A 448 11.12 -12.51 -10.74
C ASN A 448 10.25 -12.71 -11.99
N ILE A 449 9.78 -11.64 -12.64
CA ILE A 449 9.00 -11.73 -13.89
C ILE A 449 9.85 -12.30 -15.05
N ASN A 450 11.17 -12.36 -14.88
CA ASN A 450 12.09 -13.05 -15.80
C ASN A 450 11.78 -14.54 -16.01
N TYR A 451 11.00 -15.17 -15.12
CA TYR A 451 10.49 -16.53 -15.29
C TYR A 451 9.22 -16.56 -16.18
N HIS A 452 9.18 -15.75 -17.24
CA HIS A 452 7.97 -15.51 -18.03
C HIS A 452 7.48 -16.77 -18.77
N LYS A 453 8.40 -17.59 -19.30
CA LYS A 453 8.06 -18.87 -19.93
C LYS A 453 7.41 -19.83 -18.94
N GLU A 454 7.92 -19.88 -17.71
CA GLU A 454 7.36 -20.69 -16.63
C GLU A 454 6.01 -20.16 -16.17
N HIS A 455 5.84 -18.84 -16.13
CA HIS A 455 4.58 -18.18 -15.82
C HIS A 455 3.48 -18.53 -16.84
N HIS A 456 3.78 -18.51 -18.15
CA HIS A 456 2.83 -18.96 -19.19
C HIS A 456 2.45 -20.44 -19.05
N ARG A 457 3.38 -21.28 -18.57
CA ARG A 457 3.09 -22.69 -18.30
C ARG A 457 2.21 -22.88 -17.06
N ILE A 458 2.50 -22.14 -15.99
CA ILE A 458 1.82 -22.26 -14.69
C ILE A 458 1.68 -20.87 -14.06
N SER A 459 0.58 -20.20 -14.37
CA SER A 459 0.32 -18.81 -13.96
C SER A 459 -0.20 -18.66 -12.53
N ASN A 460 -0.44 -19.75 -11.81
CA ASN A 460 -0.95 -19.74 -10.44
C ASN A 460 0.14 -19.70 -9.35
N ILE A 461 1.39 -19.41 -9.72
CA ILE A 461 2.54 -19.31 -8.82
C ILE A 461 2.94 -17.84 -8.69
N SER A 462 3.04 -17.32 -7.46
CA SER A 462 3.48 -15.94 -7.21
C SER A 462 4.95 -15.75 -7.51
N TRP A 463 5.30 -14.50 -7.81
CA TRP A 463 6.67 -14.07 -8.09
C TRP A 463 7.71 -14.57 -7.07
N ASP A 464 7.36 -14.64 -5.79
CA ASP A 464 8.29 -15.00 -4.71
C ASP A 464 8.52 -16.52 -4.58
N GLU A 465 7.69 -17.32 -5.25
CA GLU A 465 7.77 -18.79 -5.30
C GLU A 465 8.35 -19.29 -6.63
N LEU A 466 8.29 -18.50 -7.71
CA LEU A 466 8.82 -18.88 -9.03
C LEU A 466 10.28 -19.39 -8.97
N PRO A 467 11.25 -18.69 -8.34
CA PRO A 467 12.63 -19.18 -8.30
C PRO A 467 12.80 -20.49 -7.52
N LYS A 468 11.94 -20.74 -6.52
CA LYS A 468 12.00 -21.98 -5.73
C LYS A 468 11.47 -23.17 -6.53
N ARG A 469 10.49 -22.94 -7.38
CA ARG A 469 9.83 -23.98 -8.19
C ARG A 469 10.60 -24.29 -9.46
N PHE A 470 11.33 -23.31 -9.96
CA PHE A 470 11.97 -23.34 -11.28
C PHE A 470 13.47 -23.02 -11.20
N SER A 471 14.16 -23.37 -10.12
CA SER A 471 15.60 -23.09 -9.97
C SER A 471 16.49 -23.76 -11.02
N ASN A 472 16.01 -24.85 -11.64
CA ASN A 472 16.80 -25.72 -12.51
C ASN A 472 16.45 -25.60 -13.99
N VAL A 473 15.56 -24.67 -14.37
CA VAL A 473 15.27 -24.44 -15.80
C VAL A 473 16.35 -23.58 -16.44
N GLU A 474 16.66 -23.91 -17.69
CA GLU A 474 17.58 -23.14 -18.50
C GLU A 474 16.99 -21.76 -18.82
N GLN A 475 17.78 -20.71 -18.57
CA GLN A 475 17.41 -19.32 -18.81
C GLN A 475 18.47 -18.62 -19.66
N ARG A 476 18.03 -17.68 -20.49
CA ARG A 476 18.94 -16.89 -21.32
C ARG A 476 19.74 -15.92 -20.44
N PRO A 477 21.07 -15.82 -20.61
CA PRO A 477 21.86 -14.87 -19.82
C PRO A 477 21.41 -13.42 -20.07
N GLY A 478 21.10 -12.64 -19.04
CA GLY A 478 20.67 -11.24 -19.21
C GLY A 478 21.67 -10.37 -19.99
N LYS A 479 22.97 -10.73 -19.96
CA LYS A 479 24.04 -10.08 -20.75
C LYS A 479 23.87 -10.20 -22.27
N SER A 480 23.12 -11.20 -22.76
CA SER A 480 22.86 -11.36 -24.20
C SER A 480 21.64 -10.58 -24.70
N LEU A 481 20.93 -9.84 -23.83
CA LEU A 481 19.75 -9.05 -24.20
C LEU A 481 20.00 -8.12 -25.38
N ILE A 482 21.14 -7.42 -25.39
CA ILE A 482 21.48 -6.49 -26.47
C ILE A 482 21.61 -7.23 -27.80
N GLN A 483 22.33 -8.36 -27.83
CA GLN A 483 22.48 -9.19 -29.03
C GLN A 483 21.14 -9.79 -29.50
N HIS A 484 20.20 -9.97 -28.57
CA HIS A 484 18.89 -10.50 -28.86
C HIS A 484 17.97 -9.49 -29.55
N ILE A 485 18.06 -8.21 -29.18
CA ILE A 485 17.21 -7.14 -29.74
C ILE A 485 17.88 -6.36 -30.88
N TRP A 486 19.21 -6.44 -31.00
CA TRP A 486 20.01 -5.68 -31.96
C TRP A 486 20.82 -6.59 -32.90
N SER A 487 20.58 -6.44 -34.20
CA SER A 487 21.35 -7.06 -35.28
C SER A 487 22.27 -6.02 -35.92
N VAL A 488 23.58 -6.17 -35.72
CA VAL A 488 24.60 -5.27 -36.29
C VAL A 488 24.78 -5.46 -37.81
N ASN A 489 24.39 -6.62 -38.34
CA ASN A 489 24.73 -7.09 -39.70
C ASN A 489 23.53 -7.17 -40.67
N LYS A 490 22.40 -6.49 -40.41
CA LYS A 490 21.22 -6.49 -41.30
C LYS A 490 20.74 -5.08 -41.63
#